data_AF-A0A8T0DMH8-F1
#
_entry.id   AF-A0A8T0DMH8-F1
#
_cell.length_a   1.000
_cell.length_b   1.000
_cell.length_c   1.000
_cell.angle_alpha   90.00
_cell.angle_beta   90.00
_cell.angle_gamma   90.00
#
_symmetry.space_group_name_H-M   'P 1'
#
loop_
_entity.id
_entity.type
_entity.pdbx_description
1 polymer ?
#
loop_
_entity_poly.entity_id
_entity_poly.type
_entity_poly.pdbx_seq_one_letter_code
_entity_poly.pdbx_strand_id
1 'polypeptide(L)'
;MSWTWYLANELQFSIFLAPVFLTLTYWSSVAGIIFALLLIFSSVGSTYAIAYTKKYLPGILSPESFFDILIKPYTRWSTFAIGMLLGKILLSKAPYTWRRFRRKHIIALTAGFSLSAIFCLSTVYGLYGVVSGQQTPLPISVAALYTALHRPVFTLGVSVVVLLCATDLASPIRALLSWSVFRIPARLTYGAFLVHPIWISFIVLASQWPFYLSNINLLMLFICVLVMSYGTAFLLALVTELPFNTIKCLFQLR
;
A
#
# COMPACT_ATOMS: atom_id res chain seq x y z
N MET A 1 1.45 -20.67 2.94
CA MET A 1 2.21 -19.54 3.52
C MET A 1 1.21 -18.51 4.02
N SER A 2 1.35 -17.96 5.23
CA SER A 2 0.32 -17.10 5.84
C SER A 2 0.13 -15.73 5.15
N TRP A 3 0.98 -15.37 4.18
CA TRP A 3 0.94 -14.10 3.45
C TRP A 3 0.43 -14.22 2.00
N THR A 4 0.12 -15.42 1.50
CA THR A 4 -0.33 -15.62 0.10
C THR A 4 -1.71 -15.04 -0.18
N TRP A 5 -2.51 -14.76 0.85
CA TRP A 5 -3.80 -14.06 0.69
C TRP A 5 -3.63 -12.70 0.03
N TYR A 6 -2.49 -12.03 0.23
CA TYR A 6 -2.21 -10.74 -0.41
C TYR A 6 -2.13 -10.90 -1.93
N LEU A 7 -1.40 -11.91 -2.39
CA LEU A 7 -1.28 -12.24 -3.81
C LEU A 7 -2.63 -12.63 -4.43
N ALA A 8 -3.40 -13.45 -3.72
CA ALA A 8 -4.75 -13.82 -4.17
C ALA A 8 -5.64 -12.58 -4.36
N ASN A 9 -5.60 -11.65 -3.41
CA ASN A 9 -6.35 -10.40 -3.50
C ASN A 9 -5.86 -9.52 -4.66
N GLU A 10 -4.55 -9.36 -4.84
CA GLU A 10 -3.98 -8.55 -5.92
C GLU A 10 -4.35 -9.08 -7.30
N LEU A 11 -4.30 -10.41 -7.51
CA LEU A 11 -4.73 -11.05 -8.74
C LEU A 11 -6.23 -10.86 -8.98
N GLN A 12 -7.07 -11.08 -7.95
CA GLN A 12 -8.52 -10.87 -8.07
C GLN A 12 -8.84 -9.42 -8.45
N PHE A 13 -8.16 -8.46 -7.83
CA PHE A 13 -8.38 -7.04 -8.11
C PHE A 13 -7.93 -6.65 -9.52
N SER A 14 -6.77 -7.14 -9.94
CA SER A 14 -6.20 -6.83 -11.25
C SER A 14 -6.94 -7.52 -12.40
N ILE A 15 -7.43 -8.74 -12.21
CA ILE A 15 -8.10 -9.52 -13.26
C ILE A 15 -9.59 -9.18 -13.36
N PHE A 16 -10.28 -8.91 -12.25
CA PHE A 16 -11.72 -8.65 -12.27
C PHE A 16 -12.06 -7.17 -12.10
N LEU A 17 -11.58 -6.52 -11.05
CA LEU A 17 -11.99 -5.15 -10.72
C LEU A 17 -11.44 -4.11 -11.70
N ALA A 18 -10.18 -4.24 -12.13
CA ALA A 18 -9.59 -3.28 -13.06
C ALA A 18 -10.26 -3.30 -14.45
N PRO A 19 -10.51 -4.45 -15.11
CA PRO A 19 -11.24 -4.47 -16.38
C PRO A 19 -12.65 -3.91 -16.25
N VAL A 20 -13.39 -4.26 -15.18
CA VAL A 20 -14.73 -3.71 -14.93
C VAL A 20 -14.70 -2.19 -14.76
N PHE A 21 -13.74 -1.66 -14.00
CA PHE A 21 -13.60 -0.22 -13.85
C PHE A 21 -13.26 0.47 -15.18
N LEU A 22 -12.38 -0.13 -15.99
CA LEU A 22 -11.99 0.40 -17.30
C LEU A 22 -13.16 0.39 -18.28
N THR A 23 -13.92 -0.70 -18.37
CA THR A 23 -15.10 -0.79 -19.26
C THR A 23 -16.19 0.19 -18.83
N LEU A 24 -16.48 0.30 -17.53
CA LEU A 24 -17.44 1.28 -17.01
C LEU A 24 -17.00 2.71 -17.30
N THR A 25 -15.71 3.02 -17.12
CA THR A 25 -15.15 4.35 -17.38
C THR A 25 -15.19 4.69 -18.87
N TYR A 26 -15.00 3.70 -19.74
CA TYR A 26 -15.11 3.84 -21.19
C TYR A 26 -16.55 4.14 -21.63
N TRP A 27 -17.55 3.46 -21.05
CA TRP A 27 -18.95 3.73 -21.35
C TRP A 27 -19.44 5.07 -20.78
N SER A 28 -19.12 5.36 -19.52
CA SER A 28 -19.34 6.67 -18.95
C SER A 28 -18.35 6.96 -17.84
N SER A 29 -17.76 8.16 -17.90
CA SER A 29 -16.82 8.60 -16.87
C SER A 29 -17.44 8.63 -15.48
N VAL A 30 -18.74 8.93 -15.37
CA VAL A 30 -19.45 9.01 -14.09
C VAL A 30 -19.68 7.61 -13.50
N ALA A 31 -20.07 6.61 -14.30
CA ALA A 31 -20.29 5.25 -13.79
C ALA A 31 -19.01 4.64 -13.19
N GLY A 32 -17.87 4.84 -13.85
CA GLY A 32 -16.58 4.39 -13.31
C GLY A 32 -16.25 5.03 -11.95
N ILE A 33 -16.52 6.33 -11.78
CA ILE A 33 -16.30 7.03 -10.49
C ILE A 33 -17.25 6.49 -9.42
N ILE A 34 -18.54 6.35 -9.74
CA ILE A 34 -19.54 5.81 -8.80
C ILE A 34 -19.15 4.40 -8.37
N PHE A 35 -18.72 3.54 -9.30
CA PHE A 35 -18.26 2.19 -9.01
C PHE A 35 -17.07 2.18 -8.03
N ALA A 36 -16.05 3.00 -8.28
CA ALA A 36 -14.90 3.09 -7.37
C ALA A 36 -15.29 3.64 -5.99
N LEU A 37 -16.17 4.64 -5.92
CA LEU A 37 -16.69 5.15 -4.65
C LEU A 37 -17.46 4.07 -3.87
N LEU A 38 -18.31 3.30 -4.55
CA LEU A 38 -19.04 2.19 -3.94
C LEU A 38 -18.09 1.13 -3.35
N LEU A 39 -16.99 0.80 -4.05
CA LEU A 39 -15.97 -0.10 -3.52
C LEU A 39 -15.31 0.46 -2.26
N ILE A 40 -14.98 1.76 -2.24
CA ILE A 40 -14.40 2.41 -1.06
C ILE A 40 -15.37 2.36 0.11
N PHE A 41 -16.63 2.79 -0.09
CA PHE A 41 -17.64 2.78 0.98
C PHE A 41 -17.95 1.36 1.47
N SER A 42 -18.05 0.38 0.56
CA SER A 42 -18.28 -1.01 0.93
C SER A 42 -17.10 -1.58 1.75
N SER A 43 -15.86 -1.24 1.39
CA SER A 43 -14.67 -1.62 2.16
C SER A 43 -14.66 -1.06 3.57
N VAL A 44 -14.96 0.24 3.69
CA VAL A 44 -14.95 0.93 4.99
C VAL A 44 -16.10 0.42 5.85
N GLY A 45 -17.30 0.28 5.28
CA GLY A 45 -18.47 -0.22 5.98
C GLY A 45 -18.33 -1.66 6.47
N SER A 46 -17.85 -2.57 5.62
CA SER A 46 -17.61 -3.96 6.02
C SER A 46 -16.54 -4.08 7.10
N THR A 47 -15.43 -3.34 6.98
CA THR A 47 -14.36 -3.35 7.99
C THR A 47 -14.85 -2.80 9.32
N TYR A 48 -15.59 -1.68 9.29
CA TYR A 48 -16.18 -1.09 10.49
C TYR A 48 -17.17 -2.04 11.17
N ALA A 49 -18.07 -2.65 10.41
CA ALA A 49 -19.08 -3.59 10.94
C ALA A 49 -18.42 -4.79 11.63
N ILE A 50 -17.39 -5.38 11.00
CA ILE A 50 -16.65 -6.52 11.58
C ILE A 50 -15.90 -6.07 12.85
N ALA A 51 -15.17 -4.96 12.79
CA ALA A 51 -14.39 -4.48 13.93
C ALA A 51 -15.28 -4.11 15.13
N TYR A 52 -16.45 -3.50 14.87
CA TYR A 52 -17.40 -3.11 15.90
C TYR A 52 -18.09 -4.31 16.55
N THR A 53 -18.58 -5.27 15.75
CA THR A 53 -19.30 -6.45 16.26
C THR A 53 -18.39 -7.39 17.04
N LYS A 54 -17.16 -7.60 16.56
CA LYS A 54 -16.16 -8.47 17.20
C LYS A 54 -15.32 -7.76 18.27
N LYS A 55 -15.53 -6.46 18.47
CA LYS A 55 -14.80 -5.61 19.42
C LYS A 55 -13.28 -5.69 19.26
N TYR A 56 -12.81 -5.73 18.00
CA TYR A 56 -11.37 -5.78 17.73
C TYR A 56 -10.72 -4.44 18.04
N LEU A 57 -9.69 -4.49 18.90
CA LEU A 57 -8.85 -3.34 19.20
C LEU A 57 -7.85 -3.11 18.05
N PRO A 58 -7.61 -1.86 17.64
CA PRO A 58 -6.57 -1.53 16.68
C PRO A 58 -5.19 -1.82 17.29
N GLY A 59 -4.24 -2.29 16.48
CA GLY A 59 -2.88 -2.62 16.93
C GLY A 59 -2.52 -4.08 16.65
N ILE A 60 -2.19 -4.83 17.70
CA ILE A 60 -1.74 -6.22 17.60
C ILE A 60 -2.88 -7.08 17.05
N LEU A 61 -2.65 -7.70 15.89
CA LEU A 61 -3.61 -8.60 15.27
C LEU A 61 -3.68 -9.91 16.06
N SER A 62 -4.86 -10.21 16.60
CA SER A 62 -5.17 -11.56 17.07
C SER A 62 -5.33 -12.50 15.87
N PRO A 63 -5.15 -13.82 16.05
CA PRO A 63 -5.38 -14.78 14.97
C PRO A 63 -6.77 -14.61 14.34
N GLU A 64 -7.80 -14.37 15.15
CA GLU A 64 -9.16 -14.14 14.67
C GLU A 64 -9.28 -12.85 13.84
N SER A 65 -8.74 -11.73 14.32
CA SER A 65 -8.81 -10.46 13.59
C SER A 65 -8.00 -10.51 12.27
N PHE A 66 -6.96 -11.33 12.22
CA PHE A 66 -6.21 -11.60 11.00
C PHE A 66 -7.10 -12.27 9.93
N PHE A 67 -7.84 -13.32 10.28
CA PHE A 67 -8.76 -13.99 9.34
C PHE A 67 -9.96 -13.11 8.98
N ASP A 68 -10.51 -12.38 9.95
CA ASP A 68 -11.75 -11.64 9.74
C ASP A 68 -11.57 -10.30 9.03
N ILE A 69 -10.46 -9.61 9.26
CA ILE A 69 -10.20 -8.28 8.70
C ILE A 69 -9.08 -8.31 7.66
N LEU A 70 -7.99 -9.06 7.88
CA LEU A 70 -6.80 -8.93 7.04
C LEU A 70 -6.89 -9.71 5.74
N ILE A 71 -7.41 -10.95 5.79
CA ILE A 71 -7.43 -11.87 4.66
C ILE A 71 -8.52 -11.51 3.64
N LYS A 72 -9.70 -11.10 4.12
CA LYS A 72 -10.89 -10.96 3.27
C LYS A 72 -10.72 -9.86 2.20
N PRO A 73 -11.05 -10.11 0.92
CA PRO A 73 -10.78 -9.16 -0.17
C PRO A 73 -11.60 -7.87 -0.04
N TYR A 74 -12.86 -7.98 0.38
CA TYR A 74 -13.79 -6.85 0.45
C TYR A 74 -13.43 -5.83 1.54
N THR A 75 -12.59 -6.16 2.52
CA THR A 75 -12.11 -5.19 3.51
C THR A 75 -10.94 -4.35 2.96
N ARG A 76 -10.42 -4.68 1.78
CA ARG A 76 -9.16 -4.12 1.24
C ARG A 76 -9.27 -3.42 -0.10
N TRP A 77 -10.27 -3.75 -0.90
CA TRP A 77 -10.43 -3.21 -2.25
C TRP A 77 -10.58 -1.67 -2.32
N SER A 78 -10.79 -0.97 -1.20
CA SER A 78 -10.75 0.51 -1.13
C SER A 78 -9.41 1.07 -1.58
N THR A 79 -8.31 0.48 -1.10
CA THR A 79 -6.94 0.91 -1.44
C THR A 79 -6.68 0.78 -2.94
N PHE A 80 -7.18 -0.30 -3.55
CA PHE A 80 -7.10 -0.53 -4.99
C PHE A 80 -7.98 0.45 -5.77
N ALA A 81 -9.21 0.68 -5.32
CA ALA A 81 -10.14 1.63 -5.94
C ALA A 81 -9.62 3.08 -5.94
N ILE A 82 -8.94 3.51 -4.86
CA ILE A 82 -8.26 4.81 -4.81
C ILE A 82 -7.16 4.89 -5.88
N GLY A 83 -6.37 3.83 -6.04
CA GLY A 83 -5.36 3.74 -7.10
C GLY A 83 -5.95 3.83 -8.51
N MET A 84 -7.09 3.17 -8.76
CA MET A 84 -7.79 3.24 -10.05
C MET A 84 -8.30 4.67 -10.34
N LEU A 85 -8.89 5.34 -9.34
CA LEU A 85 -9.31 6.74 -9.46
C LEU A 85 -8.12 7.67 -9.75
N LEU A 86 -7.01 7.49 -9.05
CA LEU A 86 -5.78 8.23 -9.30
C LEU A 86 -5.30 8.01 -10.74
N GLY A 87 -5.23 6.77 -11.20
CA GLY A 87 -4.84 6.43 -12.58
C GLY A 87 -5.71 7.14 -13.62
N LYS A 88 -7.03 7.18 -13.40
CA LYS A 88 -7.96 7.93 -14.25
C LYS A 88 -7.67 9.44 -14.25
N ILE A 89 -7.43 10.03 -13.07
CA ILE A 89 -7.09 11.46 -12.95
C ILE A 89 -5.79 11.76 -13.71
N LEU A 90 -4.79 10.91 -13.58
CA LEU A 90 -3.50 11.06 -14.28
C LEU A 90 -3.62 10.93 -15.80
N LEU A 91 -4.53 10.08 -16.29
CA LEU A 91 -4.79 9.93 -17.72
C LEU A 91 -5.57 11.13 -18.30
N SER A 92 -6.36 11.81 -17.48
CA SER A 92 -7.08 13.02 -17.90
C SER A 92 -6.11 14.17 -18.21
N LYS A 93 -6.51 15.16 -19.02
CA LYS A 93 -5.67 16.35 -19.32
C LYS A 93 -5.46 17.29 -18.12
N ALA A 94 -6.07 17.01 -16.97
CA ALA A 94 -6.00 17.84 -15.76
C ALA A 94 -4.57 18.19 -15.28
N PRO A 95 -3.56 17.29 -15.34
CA PRO A 95 -2.20 17.61 -14.91
C PRO A 95 -1.55 18.72 -15.76
N TYR A 96 -1.87 18.75 -17.06
CA TYR A 96 -1.26 19.69 -18.01
C TYR A 96 -1.82 21.11 -17.88
N THR A 97 -3.12 21.24 -17.57
CA THR A 97 -3.76 22.56 -17.32
C THR A 97 -3.22 23.21 -16.06
N TRP A 98 -2.85 22.43 -15.05
CA TRP A 98 -2.36 22.94 -13.77
C TRP A 98 -0.97 23.58 -13.92
N ARG A 99 -0.17 23.13 -14.88
CA ARG A 99 1.17 23.68 -15.21
C ARG A 99 1.13 25.16 -15.60
N ARG A 100 -0.01 25.67 -16.07
CA ARG A 100 -0.14 27.05 -16.61
C ARG A 100 -0.18 28.15 -15.53
N PHE A 101 -0.50 27.83 -14.27
CA PHE A 101 -0.76 28.84 -13.23
C PHE A 101 0.35 29.00 -12.18
N ARG A 102 1.52 29.50 -12.58
CA ARG A 102 2.78 29.58 -11.79
C ARG A 102 2.66 30.11 -10.34
N ARG A 103 1.78 31.06 -10.02
CA ARG A 103 1.61 31.61 -8.64
C ARG A 103 0.80 30.70 -7.70
N LYS A 104 -0.10 29.86 -8.24
CA LYS A 104 -0.87 28.87 -7.45
C LYS A 104 -0.07 27.59 -7.17
N HIS A 105 1.11 27.44 -7.80
CA HIS A 105 1.94 26.24 -7.69
C HIS A 105 2.52 26.04 -6.30
N ILE A 106 3.10 27.08 -5.70
CA ILE A 106 3.75 26.96 -4.37
C ILE A 106 2.70 26.63 -3.30
N ILE A 107 1.55 27.29 -3.32
CA ILE A 107 0.46 27.04 -2.37
C ILE A 107 -0.11 25.63 -2.55
N ALA A 108 -0.35 25.20 -3.80
CA ALA A 108 -0.84 23.85 -4.07
C ALA A 108 0.18 22.77 -3.65
N LEU A 109 1.47 23.04 -3.81
CA LEU A 109 2.56 22.16 -3.42
C LEU A 109 2.63 22.01 -1.90
N THR A 110 2.68 23.13 -1.17
CA THR A 110 2.79 23.10 0.30
C THR A 110 1.53 22.52 0.93
N ALA A 111 0.35 22.87 0.43
CA ALA A 111 -0.92 22.32 0.89
C ALA A 111 -1.05 20.81 0.56
N GLY A 112 -0.59 20.38 -0.62
CA GLY A 112 -0.64 18.97 -0.99
C GLY A 112 0.30 18.11 -0.14
N PHE A 113 1.53 18.57 0.10
CA PHE A 113 2.46 17.86 0.98
C PHE A 113 2.06 17.88 2.44
N SER A 114 1.55 19.00 2.95
CA SER A 114 1.05 19.05 4.33
C SER A 114 -0.14 18.10 4.50
N LEU A 115 -1.08 18.08 3.54
CA LEU A 115 -2.21 17.15 3.55
C LEU A 115 -1.75 15.69 3.52
N SER A 116 -0.81 15.34 2.64
CA SER A 116 -0.25 13.99 2.60
C SER A 116 0.47 13.63 3.90
N ALA A 117 1.26 14.55 4.46
CA ALA A 117 1.97 14.31 5.72
C ALA A 117 0.97 14.09 6.86
N ILE A 118 -0.10 14.87 6.93
CA ILE A 118 -1.18 14.70 7.92
C ILE A 118 -1.82 13.31 7.76
N PHE A 119 -2.18 12.89 6.54
CA PHE A 119 -2.80 11.57 6.31
C PHE A 119 -1.86 10.40 6.64
N CYS A 120 -0.59 10.47 6.23
CA CYS A 120 0.36 9.39 6.51
C CYS A 120 0.78 9.36 8.00
N LEU A 121 1.08 10.52 8.60
CA LEU A 121 1.50 10.57 10.00
C LEU A 121 0.36 10.23 10.96
N SER A 122 -0.87 10.70 10.70
CA SER A 122 -2.03 10.36 11.54
C SER A 122 -2.33 8.85 11.54
N THR A 123 -2.13 8.16 10.42
CA THR A 123 -2.39 6.71 10.31
C THR A 123 -1.25 5.85 10.85
N VAL A 124 -0.03 6.38 10.96
CA VAL A 124 1.11 5.68 11.56
C VAL A 124 1.19 5.93 13.06
N TYR A 125 1.11 7.20 13.49
CA TYR A 125 1.30 7.60 14.88
C TYR A 125 0.01 7.80 15.66
N GLY A 126 -1.16 7.78 15.00
CA GLY A 126 -2.45 8.01 15.66
C GLY A 126 -2.76 7.02 16.78
N LEU A 127 -2.15 5.83 16.75
CA LEU A 127 -2.32 4.81 17.77
C LEU A 127 -1.20 4.75 18.81
N TYR A 128 -0.16 5.58 18.68
CA TYR A 128 1.05 5.49 19.49
C TYR A 128 0.76 5.58 20.99
N GLY A 129 -0.07 6.53 21.42
CA GLY A 129 -0.40 6.72 22.85
C GLY A 129 -1.13 5.53 23.47
N VAL A 130 -1.99 4.87 22.68
CA VAL A 130 -2.78 3.70 23.11
C VAL A 130 -1.91 2.44 23.14
N VAL A 131 -1.09 2.22 22.10
CA VAL A 131 -0.20 1.05 22.01
C VAL A 131 0.95 1.13 23.01
N SER A 132 1.43 2.34 23.32
CA SER A 132 2.50 2.54 24.33
C SER A 132 2.00 2.42 25.78
N GLY A 133 0.70 2.17 26.00
CA GLY A 133 0.10 2.08 27.33
C GLY A 133 0.02 3.41 28.09
N GLN A 134 0.27 4.54 27.41
CA GLN A 134 0.23 5.88 28.01
C GLN A 134 -1.20 6.44 28.09
N GLN A 135 -2.12 5.90 27.30
CA GLN A 135 -3.51 6.33 27.22
C GLN A 135 -4.47 5.17 27.48
N THR A 136 -5.67 5.50 27.94
CA THR A 136 -6.75 4.52 28.11
C THR A 136 -7.17 3.91 26.77
N PRO A 137 -7.67 2.66 26.76
CA PRO A 137 -8.13 2.02 25.53
C PRO A 137 -9.23 2.85 24.87
N LEU A 138 -9.14 3.00 23.55
CA LEU A 138 -10.11 3.75 22.75
C LEU A 138 -11.52 3.14 22.90
N PRO A 139 -12.58 3.96 22.86
CA PRO A 139 -13.94 3.46 22.69
C PRO A 139 -14.04 2.57 21.45
N ILE A 140 -14.84 1.50 21.53
CA ILE A 140 -14.95 0.47 20.47
C ILE A 140 -15.36 1.09 19.12
N SER A 141 -16.22 2.11 19.13
CA SER A 141 -16.61 2.85 17.92
C SER A 141 -15.44 3.56 17.27
N VAL A 142 -14.59 4.23 18.05
CA VAL A 142 -13.40 4.96 17.55
C VAL A 142 -12.34 3.98 17.08
N ALA A 143 -12.13 2.90 17.83
CA ALA A 143 -11.28 1.78 17.46
C ALA A 143 -11.69 1.18 16.10
N ALA A 144 -12.97 0.83 15.94
CA ALA A 144 -13.51 0.29 14.69
C ALA A 144 -13.37 1.28 13.53
N LEU A 145 -13.65 2.57 13.76
CA LEU A 145 -13.50 3.62 12.76
C LEU A 145 -12.04 3.77 12.31
N TYR A 146 -11.09 3.75 13.24
CA TYR A 146 -9.66 3.76 12.93
C TYR A 146 -9.26 2.53 12.08
N THR A 147 -9.69 1.32 12.47
CA THR A 147 -9.38 0.10 11.72
C THR A 147 -9.93 0.15 10.29
N ALA A 148 -11.08 0.76 10.07
CA ALA A 148 -11.69 0.90 8.74
C ALA A 148 -11.03 1.98 7.88
N LEU A 149 -10.57 3.09 8.47
CA LEU A 149 -10.09 4.26 7.73
C LEU A 149 -8.57 4.34 7.56
N HIS A 150 -7.77 3.72 8.43
CA HIS A 150 -6.31 3.93 8.38
C HIS A 150 -5.70 3.56 7.01
N ARG A 151 -6.16 2.48 6.38
CA ARG A 151 -5.67 2.04 5.05
C ARG A 151 -6.07 3.00 3.94
N PRO A 152 -7.37 3.31 3.71
CA PRO A 152 -7.76 4.23 2.65
C PRO A 152 -7.14 5.62 2.85
N VAL A 153 -7.08 6.14 4.08
CA VAL A 153 -6.47 7.44 4.37
C VAL A 153 -4.97 7.45 4.07
N PHE A 154 -4.24 6.41 4.48
CA PHE A 154 -2.82 6.29 4.12
C PHE A 154 -2.63 6.26 2.60
N THR A 155 -3.44 5.48 1.88
CA THR A 155 -3.36 5.42 0.41
C THR A 155 -3.75 6.71 -0.29
N LEU A 156 -4.67 7.50 0.27
CA LEU A 156 -4.99 8.84 -0.23
C LEU A 156 -3.79 9.78 -0.05
N GLY A 157 -3.11 9.74 1.09
CA GLY A 157 -1.87 10.50 1.31
C GLY A 157 -0.82 10.19 0.25
N VAL A 158 -0.53 8.90 0.05
CA VAL A 158 0.41 8.46 -1.00
C VAL A 158 -0.06 8.90 -2.40
N SER A 159 -1.36 8.81 -2.69
CA SER A 159 -1.93 9.23 -3.99
C SER A 159 -1.72 10.71 -4.27
N VAL A 160 -1.81 11.58 -3.25
CA VAL A 160 -1.53 13.01 -3.37
C VAL A 160 -0.06 13.24 -3.73
N VAL A 161 0.89 12.54 -3.10
CA VAL A 161 2.32 12.63 -3.44
C VAL A 161 2.57 12.22 -4.89
N VAL A 162 1.98 11.11 -5.32
CA VAL A 162 2.10 10.63 -6.70
C VAL A 162 1.53 11.66 -7.69
N LEU A 163 0.37 12.25 -7.38
CA LEU A 163 -0.24 13.30 -8.21
C LEU A 163 0.67 14.53 -8.33
N LEU A 164 1.26 14.99 -7.23
CA LEU A 164 2.19 16.13 -7.20
C LEU A 164 3.48 15.85 -8.00
N CYS A 165 3.97 14.61 -7.96
CA CYS A 165 5.13 14.20 -8.74
C CYS A 165 4.81 14.10 -10.24
N ALA A 166 3.62 13.59 -10.60
CA ALA A 166 3.21 13.42 -11.98
C ALA A 166 2.83 14.76 -12.67
N THR A 167 2.45 15.77 -11.90
CA THR A 167 2.07 17.12 -12.38
C THR A 167 3.28 18.06 -12.54
N ASP A 168 4.50 17.59 -12.31
CA ASP A 168 5.73 18.39 -12.28
C ASP A 168 5.77 19.53 -11.25
N LEU A 169 4.80 19.56 -10.32
CA LEU A 169 4.76 20.51 -9.22
C LEU A 169 5.90 20.27 -8.21
N ALA A 170 6.26 19.01 -8.00
CA ALA A 170 7.26 18.57 -7.02
C ALA A 170 8.58 18.11 -7.65
N SER A 171 9.19 18.93 -8.51
CA SER A 171 10.43 18.61 -9.25
C SER A 171 11.56 17.96 -8.41
N PRO A 172 11.97 18.48 -7.23
CA PRO A 172 13.06 17.86 -6.46
C PRO A 172 12.71 16.46 -5.92
N ILE A 173 11.46 16.27 -5.49
CA ILE A 173 10.98 15.00 -4.95
C ILE A 173 10.81 13.99 -6.09
N ARG A 174 10.29 14.43 -7.25
CA ARG A 174 10.26 13.62 -8.47
C ARG A 174 11.66 13.16 -8.85
N ALA A 175 12.66 14.04 -8.83
CA ALA A 175 14.05 13.68 -9.16
C ALA A 175 14.60 12.59 -8.22
N LEU A 176 14.33 12.69 -6.92
CA LEU A 176 14.72 11.68 -5.93
C LEU A 176 14.00 10.35 -6.16
N LEU A 177 12.68 10.36 -6.34
CA LEU A 177 11.88 9.14 -6.52
C LEU A 177 12.10 8.45 -7.87
N SER A 178 12.44 9.22 -8.91
CA SER A 178 12.77 8.69 -10.24
C SER A 178 14.24 8.32 -10.40
N TRP A 179 15.02 8.37 -9.31
CA TRP A 179 16.43 8.06 -9.35
C TRP A 179 16.68 6.61 -9.80
N SER A 180 17.65 6.43 -10.70
CA SER A 180 17.95 5.14 -11.34
C SER A 180 18.35 4.05 -10.35
N VAL A 181 18.92 4.40 -9.20
CA VAL A 181 19.25 3.48 -8.11
C VAL A 181 18.04 2.70 -7.64
N PHE A 182 16.85 3.31 -7.61
CA PHE A 182 15.63 2.63 -7.18
C PHE A 182 15.06 1.67 -8.23
N ARG A 183 15.55 1.69 -9.48
CA ARG A 183 14.99 0.88 -10.56
C ARG A 183 15.09 -0.63 -10.30
N ILE A 184 16.25 -1.09 -9.85
CA ILE A 184 16.50 -2.50 -9.55
C ILE A 184 15.67 -2.95 -8.34
N PRO A 185 15.81 -2.33 -7.14
CA PRO A 185 15.05 -2.77 -5.97
C PRO A 185 13.55 -2.66 -6.21
N ALA A 186 13.05 -1.63 -6.92
CA ALA A 186 11.63 -1.52 -7.24
C ALA A 186 11.06 -2.74 -7.97
N ARG A 187 11.83 -3.34 -8.91
CA ARG A 187 11.40 -4.58 -9.60
C ARG A 187 11.44 -5.79 -8.67
N LEU A 188 12.40 -5.82 -7.75
CA LEU A 188 12.57 -6.92 -6.79
C LEU A 188 11.62 -6.84 -5.59
N THR A 189 10.96 -5.71 -5.34
CA THR A 189 10.07 -5.50 -4.18
C THR A 189 9.03 -6.60 -4.02
N TYR A 190 8.43 -7.06 -5.13
CA TYR A 190 7.46 -8.14 -5.11
C TYR A 190 8.07 -9.48 -4.69
N GLY A 191 9.23 -9.84 -5.24
CA GLY A 191 9.98 -11.03 -4.81
C GLY A 191 10.42 -10.94 -3.35
N ALA A 192 10.91 -9.77 -2.92
CA ALA A 192 11.31 -9.52 -1.54
C ALA A 192 10.10 -9.66 -0.60
N PHE A 193 8.92 -9.18 -1.01
CA PHE A 193 7.68 -9.35 -0.26
C PHE A 193 7.31 -10.84 -0.08
N LEU A 194 7.56 -11.70 -1.06
CA LEU A 194 7.25 -13.13 -0.91
C LEU A 194 8.22 -13.87 0.03
N VAL A 195 9.51 -13.48 0.03
CA VAL A 195 10.54 -14.20 0.78
C VAL A 195 10.77 -13.64 2.18
N HIS A 196 10.48 -12.36 2.44
CA HIS A 196 10.74 -11.75 3.75
C HIS A 196 10.13 -12.50 4.95
N PRO A 197 8.90 -13.03 4.91
CA PRO A 197 8.34 -13.72 6.07
C PRO A 197 9.01 -15.07 6.29
N ILE A 198 9.58 -15.68 5.25
CA ILE A 198 10.37 -16.91 5.35
C ILE A 198 11.63 -16.64 6.19
N TRP A 199 12.33 -15.54 5.91
CA TRP A 199 13.49 -15.13 6.70
C TRP A 199 13.13 -14.80 8.14
N ILE A 200 12.02 -14.07 8.36
CA ILE A 200 11.54 -13.77 9.71
C ILE A 200 11.24 -15.06 10.47
N SER A 201 10.45 -15.97 9.89
CA SER A 201 10.13 -17.25 10.50
C SER A 201 11.37 -18.11 10.73
N PHE A 202 12.32 -18.13 9.79
CA PHE A 202 13.57 -18.86 9.93
C PHE A 202 14.39 -18.33 11.11
N ILE A 203 14.59 -17.02 11.22
CA ILE A 203 15.34 -16.41 12.33
C ILE A 203 14.66 -16.70 13.67
N VAL A 204 13.33 -16.57 13.75
CA VAL A 204 12.57 -16.81 14.98
C VAL A 204 12.62 -18.29 15.39
N LEU A 205 12.45 -19.22 14.45
CA LEU A 205 12.47 -20.66 14.72
C LEU A 205 13.88 -21.20 14.98
N ALA A 206 14.91 -20.61 14.38
CA ALA A 206 16.30 -20.97 14.63
C ALA A 206 16.84 -20.38 15.94
N SER A 207 16.20 -19.34 16.49
CA SER A 207 16.63 -18.72 17.74
C SER A 207 16.35 -19.63 18.93
N GLN A 208 17.39 -19.91 19.71
CA GLN A 208 17.29 -20.69 20.95
C GLN A 208 16.97 -19.83 22.17
N TRP A 209 17.10 -18.50 22.05
CA TRP A 209 16.88 -17.55 23.13
C TRP A 209 15.83 -16.50 22.74
N PRO A 210 15.03 -16.00 23.70
CA PRO A 210 14.05 -14.96 23.43
C PRO A 210 14.76 -13.65 23.05
N PHE A 211 14.23 -12.97 22.04
CA PHE A 211 14.71 -11.65 21.65
C PHE A 211 14.24 -10.59 22.63
N TYR A 212 15.17 -9.80 23.16
CA TYR A 212 14.80 -8.56 23.85
C TYR A 212 14.39 -7.51 22.81
N LEU A 213 13.13 -7.06 22.87
CA LEU A 213 12.56 -6.05 21.96
C LEU A 213 13.07 -4.64 22.30
N SER A 214 14.38 -4.42 22.20
CA SER A 214 14.96 -3.08 22.19
C SER A 214 14.93 -2.47 20.79
N ASN A 215 14.93 -1.14 20.72
CA ASN A 215 14.99 -0.40 19.46
C ASN A 215 16.20 -0.81 18.60
N ILE A 216 17.35 -1.06 19.23
CA ILE A 216 18.58 -1.45 18.55
C ILE A 216 18.44 -2.86 17.96
N ASN A 217 17.91 -3.81 18.73
CA ASN A 217 17.70 -5.18 18.25
C ASN A 217 16.67 -5.22 17.11
N LEU A 218 15.59 -4.44 17.20
CA LEU A 218 14.60 -4.31 16.13
C LEU A 218 15.22 -3.71 14.86
N LEU A 219 16.07 -2.69 14.99
CA LEU A 219 16.78 -2.09 13.85
C LEU A 219 17.74 -3.09 13.20
N MET A 220 18.52 -3.82 14.00
CA MET A 220 19.43 -4.86 13.50
C MET A 220 18.67 -5.97 12.77
N LEU A 221 17.56 -6.44 13.35
CA LEU A 221 16.71 -7.46 12.74
C LEU A 221 16.07 -6.97 11.44
N PHE A 222 15.61 -5.71 11.40
CA PHE A 222 15.07 -5.09 10.19
C PHE A 222 16.10 -5.05 9.06
N ILE A 223 17.32 -4.55 9.34
CA ILE A 223 18.39 -4.47 8.33
C ILE A 223 18.78 -5.86 7.84
N CYS A 224 18.93 -6.83 8.75
CA CYS A 224 19.26 -8.21 8.41
C CYS A 224 18.21 -8.83 7.47
N VAL A 225 16.93 -8.78 7.87
CA VAL A 225 15.83 -9.32 7.05
C VAL A 225 15.75 -8.59 5.71
N LEU A 226 15.94 -7.27 5.67
CA LEU A 226 15.91 -6.49 4.43
C LEU A 226 16.99 -6.95 3.45
N VAL A 227 18.24 -7.05 3.90
CA VAL A 227 19.37 -7.48 3.04
C VAL A 227 19.16 -8.91 2.55
N MET A 228 18.79 -9.85 3.43
CA MET A 228 18.56 -11.25 3.06
C MET A 228 17.39 -11.41 2.09
N SER A 229 16.31 -10.65 2.28
CA SER A 229 15.12 -10.69 1.42
C SER A 229 15.41 -10.14 0.03
N TYR A 230 16.10 -9.01 -0.09
CA TYR A 230 16.48 -8.47 -1.40
C TYR A 230 17.54 -9.33 -2.11
N GLY A 231 18.49 -9.91 -1.37
CA GLY A 231 19.48 -10.84 -1.94
C GLY A 231 18.84 -12.10 -2.50
N THR A 232 17.91 -12.71 -1.75
CA THR A 232 17.17 -13.89 -2.23
C THR A 232 16.18 -13.55 -3.35
N ALA A 233 15.49 -12.42 -3.28
CA ALA A 233 14.62 -11.95 -4.36
C ALA A 233 15.39 -11.72 -5.66
N PHE A 234 16.61 -11.18 -5.57
CA PHE A 234 17.50 -11.03 -6.71
C PHE A 234 17.84 -12.38 -7.35
N LEU A 235 18.26 -13.37 -6.55
CA LEU A 235 18.54 -14.72 -7.05
C LEU A 235 17.31 -15.36 -7.70
N LEU A 236 16.14 -15.22 -7.08
CA LEU A 236 14.88 -15.72 -7.65
C LEU A 236 14.55 -15.05 -8.98
N ALA A 237 14.73 -13.73 -9.10
CA ALA A 237 14.52 -13.00 -10.34
C ALA A 237 15.50 -13.45 -11.44
N LEU A 238 16.77 -13.76 -11.09
CA LEU A 238 17.74 -14.30 -12.05
C LEU A 238 17.33 -15.68 -12.57
N VAL A 239 16.84 -16.57 -11.70
CA VAL A 239 16.46 -17.94 -12.07
C VAL A 239 15.13 -18.00 -12.80
N THR A 240 14.19 -17.11 -12.47
CA THR A 240 12.83 -17.14 -13.02
C THR A 240 12.62 -16.11 -14.13
N GLU A 241 12.83 -14.82 -13.87
CA GLU A 241 12.47 -13.76 -14.82
C GLU A 241 13.39 -13.68 -16.04
N LEU A 242 14.70 -13.89 -15.86
CA LEU A 242 15.66 -13.84 -16.97
C LEU A 242 15.40 -14.88 -18.07
N PRO A 243 15.23 -16.18 -17.79
CA PRO A 243 14.98 -17.15 -18.86
C PRO A 243 13.66 -16.85 -19.58
N PHE A 244 12.60 -16.47 -18.87
CA PHE A 244 11.34 -16.09 -19.51
C PHE A 244 11.46 -14.84 -20.39
N ASN A 245 12.26 -13.85 -19.99
CA ASN A 245 12.48 -12.66 -20.81
C ASN A 245 13.29 -12.98 -22.07
N THR A 246 14.30 -13.84 -21.99
CA THR A 246 15.05 -14.32 -23.16
C THR A 246 14.14 -15.11 -24.11
N ILE A 247 13.27 -15.98 -23.58
CA ILE A 247 12.30 -16.74 -24.36
C ILE A 247 11.29 -15.79 -25.06
N LYS A 248 10.76 -14.79 -24.35
CA LYS A 248 9.85 -13.80 -24.96
C LYS A 248 10.51 -13.03 -26.10
N CYS A 249 11.76 -12.60 -25.92
CA CYS A 249 12.52 -11.93 -26.97
C CYS A 249 12.73 -12.82 -28.19
N LEU A 250 12.97 -14.13 -27.97
CA LEU A 250 13.10 -15.12 -29.03
C LEU A 250 11.78 -15.34 -29.81
N PHE A 251 10.62 -15.28 -29.13
CA PHE A 251 9.31 -15.42 -29.79
C PHE A 251 8.79 -14.12 -30.44
N GLN A 252 9.26 -12.94 -30.03
CA GLN A 252 8.88 -11.65 -30.63
C GLN A 252 9.72 -11.24 -31.86
N LEU A 253 10.75 -12.03 -32.23
CA LEU A 253 11.57 -11.84 -33.42
C LEU A 253 11.08 -12.64 -34.64
N ARG A 254 9.78 -12.97 -34.72
CA ARG A 254 9.18 -13.65 -35.88
C ARG A 254 7.94 -12.93 -36.38
#